data_AF-W0TYQ9-F1
#
_entry.id   AF-W0TYQ9-F1
#
_cell.length_a   1.000
_cell.length_b   1.000
_cell.length_c   1.000
_cell.angle_alpha   90.00
_cell.angle_beta   90.00
_cell.angle_gamma   90.00
#
_symmetry.space_group_name_H-M   'P 1'
#
loop_
_entity.id
_entity.type
_entity.pdbx_description
1 polymer ?
#
loop_
_entity_poly.entity_id
_entity_poly.type
_entity_poly.pdbx_seq_one_letter_code
_entity_poly.pdbx_strand_id
1 'polypeptide(L)'
;MIRPTSNPSTALGRIGINVQQVRFLKRKLAYPQAYKPQVPPLTHRKKDHTSYFQRHLKGWLGPVNARGEYYRNKYYYPPQDHKPRYVVPDGNTIIDPSKPQVSDDRRYNDTKRNPSLQPFPFNPHCRTASVIPNDLKAKIYEEVTQNGMHSQEVAHKYGIKITRVEAIVKLQQIEQQWKEENSISEDLNKFSDVMYRMFPLYEPPVEAENLTEIPTPQRTLHQRFLTISESEPFGPVDAAKLFDLEPAQETLNKLTEFTSDEDSTKIKLNKVVVGSEKEGDKNVFKFTQSKSGDVGFRYGASRRDRKKDRAIGFDGEGKMIYT
;
A
#
# COMPACT_ATOMS: atom_id res chain seq x y z
N MET A 1 -44.29 84.28 22.95
CA MET A 1 -45.40 83.33 23.23
C MET A 1 -44.82 81.92 23.29
N ILE A 2 -44.83 81.32 24.49
CA ILE A 2 -45.07 79.90 24.82
C ILE A 2 -44.25 78.81 24.06
N ARG A 3 -43.04 78.51 24.60
CA ARG A 3 -42.51 77.23 25.17
C ARG A 3 -43.29 75.89 24.92
N PRO A 4 -42.74 74.71 25.30
CA PRO A 4 -41.60 73.85 24.86
C PRO A 4 -42.11 72.39 24.60
N THR A 5 -41.36 71.31 24.31
CA THR A 5 -40.69 70.37 25.25
C THR A 5 -40.22 69.12 24.46
N SER A 6 -38.98 68.63 24.69
CA SER A 6 -38.60 67.30 25.26
C SER A 6 -38.95 66.08 24.37
N ASN A 7 -38.16 65.03 24.14
CA ASN A 7 -37.18 64.23 24.89
C ASN A 7 -36.66 63.13 23.88
N PRO A 8 -35.94 62.07 24.26
CA PRO A 8 -34.56 62.01 24.74
C PRO A 8 -33.69 61.03 23.90
N SER A 9 -32.37 61.16 24.06
CA SER A 9 -31.38 60.16 23.67
C SER A 9 -31.72 58.76 24.22
N THR A 10 -31.89 57.77 23.35
CA THR A 10 -31.91 56.34 23.76
C THR A 10 -30.74 55.63 23.08
N ALA A 11 -29.66 55.47 23.84
CA ALA A 11 -28.57 54.57 23.51
C ALA A 11 -29.08 53.14 23.65
N LEU A 12 -29.51 52.53 22.54
CA LEU A 12 -29.75 51.10 22.47
C LEU A 12 -28.41 50.41 22.23
N GLY A 13 -27.84 49.87 23.31
CA GLY A 13 -26.71 48.96 23.26
C GLY A 13 -27.01 47.80 22.32
N ARG A 14 -26.21 47.66 21.26
CA ARG A 14 -26.21 46.46 20.43
C ARG A 14 -25.63 45.31 21.26
N ILE A 15 -26.52 44.55 21.90
CA ILE A 15 -26.19 43.21 22.39
C ILE A 15 -25.96 42.36 21.15
N GLY A 16 -24.69 42.21 20.77
CA GLY A 16 -24.27 41.28 19.74
C GLY A 16 -24.55 39.86 20.21
N ILE A 17 -25.73 39.33 19.87
CA ILE A 17 -26.00 37.91 19.98
C ILE A 17 -25.13 37.26 18.90
N ASN A 18 -23.96 36.76 19.30
CA ASN A 18 -23.19 35.81 18.50
C ASN A 18 -24.01 34.51 18.42
N VAL A 19 -24.96 34.47 17.50
CA VAL A 19 -25.60 33.23 17.07
C VAL A 19 -24.51 32.44 16.34
N GLN A 20 -23.82 31.56 17.07
CA GLN A 20 -23.06 30.50 16.44
C GLN A 20 -24.05 29.68 15.60
N GLN A 21 -24.10 29.96 14.29
CA GLN A 21 -24.79 29.10 13.35
C GLN A 21 -24.08 27.74 13.36
N VAL A 22 -24.59 26.81 14.16
CA VAL A 22 -24.26 25.39 14.06
C VAL A 22 -24.72 24.96 12.67
N ARG A 23 -23.79 24.93 11.71
CA ARG A 23 -24.07 24.41 10.36
C ARG A 23 -24.26 22.90 10.50
N PHE A 24 -25.49 22.46 10.69
CA PHE A 24 -25.83 21.06 10.48
C PHE A 24 -25.51 20.75 9.01
N LEU A 25 -24.49 19.92 8.77
CA LEU A 25 -24.22 19.40 7.44
C LEU A 25 -25.48 18.66 6.99
N LYS A 26 -26.23 19.24 6.05
CA LYS A 26 -27.41 18.56 5.48
C LYS A 26 -26.94 17.24 4.88
N ARG A 27 -27.60 16.13 5.23
CA ARG A 27 -27.32 14.83 4.62
C ARG A 27 -27.52 14.94 3.11
N LYS A 28 -26.43 14.84 2.35
CA LYS A 28 -26.46 14.83 0.90
C LYS A 28 -26.49 13.39 0.40
N LEU A 29 -27.43 13.10 -0.49
CA LEU A 29 -27.45 11.82 -1.20
C LEU A 29 -26.34 11.84 -2.27
N ALA A 30 -25.62 10.71 -2.42
CA ALA A 30 -24.45 10.60 -3.27
C ALA A 30 -24.82 10.34 -4.74
N TYR A 31 -25.40 11.34 -5.40
CA TYR A 31 -25.64 11.30 -6.85
C TYR A 31 -24.31 11.31 -7.62
N PRO A 32 -24.23 10.66 -8.80
CA PRO A 32 -23.05 10.73 -9.66
C PRO A 32 -22.70 12.18 -10.00
N GLN A 33 -21.49 12.60 -9.66
CA GLN A 33 -21.02 13.96 -9.90
C GLN A 33 -20.23 14.10 -11.21
N ALA A 34 -19.54 13.03 -11.62
CA ALA A 34 -18.62 13.04 -12.75
C ALA A 34 -19.32 12.96 -14.12
N TYR A 35 -20.56 12.43 -14.15
CA TYR A 35 -21.34 12.29 -15.38
C TYR A 35 -22.84 12.39 -15.10
N LYS A 36 -23.62 12.59 -16.17
CA LYS A 36 -25.08 12.56 -16.12
C LYS A 36 -25.58 11.14 -16.45
N PRO A 37 -26.14 10.40 -15.50
CA PRO A 37 -26.52 9.02 -15.74
C PRO A 37 -27.78 8.90 -16.59
N GLN A 38 -27.77 7.94 -17.52
CA GLN A 38 -28.95 7.52 -18.25
C GLN A 38 -29.68 6.45 -17.42
N VAL A 39 -30.77 6.85 -16.77
CA VAL A 39 -31.52 5.98 -15.87
C VAL A 39 -32.63 5.27 -16.65
N PRO A 40 -32.73 3.93 -16.60
CA PRO A 40 -33.84 3.21 -17.23
C PRO A 40 -35.21 3.73 -16.76
N PRO A 41 -36.21 3.79 -17.66
CA PRO A 41 -37.56 4.17 -17.26
C PRO A 41 -38.14 3.14 -16.29
N LEU A 42 -39.10 3.59 -15.48
CA LEU A 42 -39.89 2.70 -14.62
C LEU A 42 -40.66 1.72 -15.50
N THR A 43 -40.69 0.46 -15.08
CA THR A 43 -41.47 -0.60 -15.75
C THR A 43 -42.96 -0.30 -15.68
N HIS A 44 -43.44 0.23 -14.55
CA HIS A 44 -44.81 0.66 -14.37
C HIS A 44 -44.91 1.84 -13.38
N ARG A 45 -45.51 2.96 -13.83
CA ARG A 45 -45.51 4.25 -13.10
C ARG A 45 -45.95 4.19 -11.63
N LYS A 46 -46.87 3.29 -11.27
CA LYS A 46 -47.43 3.19 -9.89
C LYS A 46 -46.99 1.94 -9.11
N LYS A 47 -46.48 0.92 -9.78
CA LYS A 47 -46.19 -0.40 -9.18
C LYS A 47 -44.68 -0.64 -9.06
N ASP A 48 -43.90 0.06 -9.86
CA ASP A 48 -42.45 0.04 -9.79
C ASP A 48 -41.98 1.05 -8.75
N HIS A 49 -41.49 0.55 -7.62
CA HIS A 49 -40.98 1.36 -6.51
C HIS A 49 -39.45 1.48 -6.54
N THR A 50 -38.80 1.22 -7.69
CA THR A 50 -37.34 1.30 -7.79
C THR A 50 -36.83 2.72 -7.60
N SER A 51 -35.86 2.86 -6.69
CA SER A 51 -35.26 4.16 -6.40
C SER A 51 -34.41 4.65 -7.57
N TYR A 52 -34.07 5.95 -7.56
CA TYR A 52 -33.10 6.49 -8.52
C TYR A 52 -31.79 5.71 -8.51
N PHE A 53 -31.24 5.41 -7.32
CA PHE A 53 -29.96 4.71 -7.19
C PHE A 53 -30.00 3.29 -7.72
N GLN A 54 -31.09 2.56 -7.51
CA GLN A 54 -31.26 1.21 -8.05
C GLN A 54 -31.32 1.22 -9.58
N ARG A 55 -32.10 2.15 -10.15
CA ARG A 55 -32.21 2.27 -11.61
C ARG A 55 -30.90 2.77 -12.21
N HIS A 56 -30.24 3.72 -11.55
CA HIS A 56 -28.92 4.19 -11.95
C HIS A 56 -27.92 3.03 -11.97
N LEU A 57 -27.87 2.22 -10.92
CA LEU A 57 -27.01 1.03 -10.85
C LEU A 57 -27.35 0.04 -11.97
N LYS A 58 -28.63 -0.19 -12.26
CA LYS A 58 -29.06 -1.03 -13.38
C LYS A 58 -28.60 -0.48 -14.73
N GLY A 59 -28.66 0.83 -14.92
CA GLY A 59 -28.13 1.51 -16.11
C GLY A 59 -26.60 1.41 -16.21
N TRP A 60 -25.89 1.47 -15.09
CA TRP A 60 -24.43 1.32 -15.04
C TRP A 60 -23.98 -0.13 -15.28
N LEU A 61 -24.71 -1.11 -14.73
CA LEU A 61 -24.41 -2.53 -14.89
C LEU A 61 -24.77 -3.05 -16.28
N GLY A 62 -25.83 -2.53 -16.89
CA GLY A 62 -26.32 -3.00 -18.19
C GLY A 62 -27.20 -4.24 -18.09
N PRO A 63 -27.55 -4.85 -19.24
CA PRO A 63 -28.44 -6.00 -19.29
C PRO A 63 -27.77 -7.27 -18.77
N VAL A 64 -28.60 -8.13 -18.18
CA VAL A 64 -28.21 -9.43 -17.62
C VAL A 64 -28.58 -10.54 -18.59
N ASN A 65 -27.70 -11.53 -18.80
CA ASN A 65 -28.04 -12.74 -19.56
C ASN A 65 -28.83 -13.76 -18.71
N ALA A 66 -29.31 -14.85 -19.30
CA ALA A 66 -30.03 -15.89 -18.57
C ALA A 66 -29.21 -16.54 -17.44
N ARG A 67 -27.87 -16.44 -17.49
CA ARG A 67 -26.94 -16.94 -16.45
C ARG A 67 -26.72 -15.95 -15.30
N GLY A 68 -27.21 -14.71 -15.41
CA GLY A 68 -26.98 -13.68 -14.39
C GLY A 68 -25.78 -12.76 -14.66
N GLU A 69 -25.13 -12.87 -15.82
CA GLU A 69 -23.90 -12.15 -16.15
C GLU A 69 -24.17 -10.79 -16.81
N TYR A 70 -23.41 -9.77 -16.41
CA TYR A 70 -23.44 -8.43 -17.01
C TYR A 70 -22.47 -8.33 -18.20
N TYR A 71 -22.70 -9.18 -19.20
CA TYR A 71 -21.77 -9.38 -20.32
C TYR A 71 -21.42 -8.13 -21.13
N ARG A 72 -22.30 -7.10 -21.12
CA ARG A 72 -22.03 -5.81 -21.80
C ARG A 72 -21.22 -4.83 -20.96
N ASN A 73 -21.04 -5.07 -19.67
CA ASN A 73 -20.31 -4.15 -18.83
C ASN A 73 -18.79 -4.32 -19.08
N LYS A 74 -18.13 -3.20 -19.39
CA LYS A 74 -16.67 -3.12 -19.62
C LYS A 74 -15.84 -3.77 -18.51
N TYR A 75 -16.33 -3.71 -17.28
CA TYR A 75 -15.60 -4.15 -16.08
C TYR A 75 -16.02 -5.55 -15.60
N TYR A 76 -16.92 -6.25 -16.30
CA TYR A 76 -17.41 -7.55 -15.84
C TYR A 76 -16.41 -8.68 -16.07
N TYR A 77 -15.82 -8.77 -17.26
CA TYR A 77 -14.81 -9.80 -17.56
C TYR A 77 -13.39 -9.27 -17.35
N PRO A 78 -12.47 -10.11 -16.85
CA PRO A 78 -11.08 -9.71 -16.66
C PRO A 78 -10.38 -9.44 -18.01
N PRO A 79 -9.53 -8.41 -18.10
CA PRO A 79 -8.68 -8.21 -19.27
C PRO A 79 -7.73 -9.39 -19.48
N GLN A 80 -7.36 -9.64 -20.73
CA GLN A 80 -6.47 -10.74 -21.15
C GLN A 80 -5.27 -10.25 -21.97
N ASP A 81 -4.98 -8.95 -21.91
CA ASP A 81 -4.06 -8.21 -22.79
C ASP A 81 -2.91 -7.53 -22.04
N HIS A 82 -2.63 -7.94 -20.79
CA HIS A 82 -1.67 -7.31 -19.87
C HIS A 82 -1.94 -5.82 -19.63
N LYS A 83 -3.17 -5.36 -19.87
CA LYS A 83 -3.59 -3.98 -19.69
C LYS A 83 -4.78 -3.94 -18.74
N PRO A 84 -4.56 -3.54 -17.47
CA PRO A 84 -5.65 -3.42 -16.52
C PRO A 84 -6.73 -2.45 -17.02
N ARG A 85 -7.99 -2.88 -16.93
CA ARG A 85 -9.15 -2.06 -17.27
C ARG A 85 -9.74 -1.45 -16.01
N TYR A 86 -9.08 -0.43 -15.47
CA TYR A 86 -9.57 0.26 -14.28
C TYR A 86 -10.73 1.22 -14.57
N VAL A 87 -11.45 1.56 -13.50
CA VAL A 87 -12.68 2.34 -13.58
C VAL A 87 -12.41 3.76 -14.06
N VAL A 88 -13.10 4.16 -15.11
CA VAL A 88 -13.19 5.54 -15.57
C VAL A 88 -14.57 6.09 -15.19
N PRO A 89 -14.67 7.25 -14.51
CA PRO A 89 -15.94 7.81 -14.06
C PRO A 89 -16.60 8.67 -15.15
N ASP A 90 -16.63 8.20 -16.39
CA ASP A 90 -17.21 8.89 -17.54
C ASP A 90 -18.70 8.58 -17.75
N GLY A 91 -19.18 7.50 -17.13
CA GLY A 91 -20.56 7.03 -17.22
C GLY A 91 -20.84 6.09 -18.39
N ASN A 92 -19.86 5.79 -19.24
CA ASN A 92 -20.03 4.85 -20.36
C ASN A 92 -19.43 3.49 -19.98
N THR A 93 -20.22 2.69 -19.28
CA THR A 93 -19.79 1.37 -18.81
C THR A 93 -20.28 0.22 -19.68
N ILE A 94 -21.27 0.48 -20.54
CA ILE A 94 -21.86 -0.51 -21.43
C ILE A 94 -21.15 -0.46 -22.78
N ILE A 95 -20.55 -1.60 -23.17
CA ILE A 95 -20.00 -1.84 -24.50
C ILE A 95 -21.13 -2.31 -25.41
N ASP A 96 -21.51 -1.48 -26.37
CA ASP A 96 -22.39 -1.87 -27.47
C ASP A 96 -21.54 -2.22 -28.72
N PRO A 97 -21.65 -3.43 -29.28
CA PRO A 97 -20.87 -3.81 -30.47
C PRO A 97 -21.22 -2.99 -31.72
N SER A 98 -22.43 -2.43 -31.75
CA SER A 98 -22.92 -1.62 -32.88
C SER A 98 -22.46 -0.17 -32.84
N LYS A 99 -21.95 0.32 -31.71
CA LYS A 99 -21.42 1.69 -31.59
C LYS A 99 -19.90 1.63 -31.68
N PRO A 100 -19.24 2.52 -32.44
CA PRO A 100 -17.80 2.63 -32.38
C PRO A 100 -17.39 2.95 -30.94
N GLN A 101 -16.41 2.21 -30.42
CA GLN A 101 -15.80 2.49 -29.13
C GLN A 101 -15.27 3.93 -29.17
N VAL A 102 -15.92 4.83 -28.44
CA VAL A 102 -15.40 6.19 -28.28
C VAL A 102 -14.17 6.06 -27.40
N SER A 103 -13.00 6.47 -27.89
CA SER A 103 -11.78 6.49 -27.08
C SER A 103 -12.03 7.29 -25.80
N ASP A 104 -11.96 6.63 -24.65
CA ASP A 104 -12.26 7.18 -23.32
C ASP A 104 -11.44 8.43 -22.98
N ASP A 105 -10.32 8.64 -23.68
CA ASP A 105 -9.32 9.66 -23.39
C ASP A 105 -9.77 11.11 -23.69
N ARG A 106 -10.81 11.32 -24.53
CA ARG A 106 -11.10 12.67 -25.05
C ARG A 106 -12.07 13.51 -24.22
N ARG A 107 -12.81 12.93 -23.26
CA ARG A 107 -13.87 13.66 -22.53
C ARG A 107 -13.50 14.02 -21.09
N TYR A 108 -12.49 13.37 -20.50
CA TYR A 108 -11.97 13.74 -19.19
C TYR A 108 -10.66 14.50 -19.41
N ASN A 109 -10.71 15.84 -19.34
CA ASN A 109 -9.59 16.76 -19.58
C ASN A 109 -8.39 16.62 -18.60
N ASP A 110 -8.25 15.50 -17.90
CA ASP A 110 -7.13 15.25 -17.00
C ASP A 110 -6.03 14.50 -17.74
N THR A 111 -5.21 15.26 -18.46
CA THR A 111 -4.01 14.81 -19.19
C THR A 111 -2.95 14.14 -18.31
N LYS A 112 -3.18 14.03 -16.99
CA LYS A 112 -2.24 13.49 -16.01
C LYS A 112 -2.55 12.05 -15.58
N ARG A 113 -3.76 11.55 -15.84
CA ARG A 113 -4.17 10.19 -15.44
C ARG A 113 -3.92 9.19 -16.57
N ASN A 114 -3.31 8.06 -16.23
CA ASN A 114 -3.28 6.88 -17.09
C ASN A 114 -4.26 5.83 -16.52
N PRO A 115 -5.47 5.67 -17.10
CA PRO A 115 -6.45 4.69 -16.64
C PRO A 115 -5.98 3.24 -16.68
N SER A 116 -4.95 2.91 -17.49
CA SER A 116 -4.41 1.56 -17.57
C SER A 116 -3.61 1.15 -16.34
N LEU A 117 -3.06 2.12 -15.59
CA LEU A 117 -2.19 1.87 -14.44
C LEU A 117 -2.76 2.43 -13.13
N GLN A 118 -3.79 3.27 -13.19
CA GLN A 118 -4.35 3.95 -12.03
C GLN A 118 -5.73 3.37 -11.65
N PRO A 119 -5.82 2.52 -10.59
CA PRO A 119 -7.06 1.85 -10.20
C PRO A 119 -8.16 2.81 -9.77
N PHE A 120 -7.81 3.86 -9.02
CA PHE A 120 -8.78 4.78 -8.44
C PHE A 120 -8.74 6.14 -9.13
N PRO A 121 -9.85 6.65 -9.68
CA PRO A 121 -9.85 7.91 -10.42
C PRO A 121 -9.48 9.13 -9.56
N PHE A 122 -9.82 9.12 -8.28
CA PHE A 122 -9.58 10.24 -7.38
C PHE A 122 -8.22 10.21 -6.66
N ASN A 123 -7.44 9.12 -6.81
CA ASN A 123 -6.11 9.01 -6.21
C ASN A 123 -5.04 8.82 -7.30
N PRO A 124 -4.38 9.90 -7.78
CA PRO A 124 -3.37 9.85 -8.84
C PRO A 124 -2.06 9.18 -8.42
N HIS A 125 -1.79 9.06 -7.11
CA HIS A 125 -0.55 8.48 -6.59
C HIS A 125 -0.62 6.96 -6.49
N CYS A 126 -1.82 6.38 -6.33
CA CYS A 126 -1.99 4.94 -6.32
C CYS A 126 -1.91 4.40 -7.74
N ARG A 127 -0.85 3.66 -8.04
CA ARG A 127 -0.59 3.02 -9.33
C ARG A 127 -0.34 1.53 -9.13
N THR A 128 -0.71 0.74 -10.12
CA THR A 128 -0.48 -0.69 -10.16
C THR A 128 0.99 -0.97 -10.49
N ALA A 129 1.63 -1.79 -9.68
CA ALA A 129 2.97 -2.28 -9.94
C ALA A 129 2.95 -3.37 -11.01
N SER A 130 3.99 -3.41 -11.85
CA SER A 130 4.14 -4.42 -12.88
C SER A 130 4.54 -5.77 -12.30
N VAL A 131 4.01 -6.83 -12.92
CA VAL A 131 4.28 -8.22 -12.55
C VAL A 131 5.50 -8.71 -13.29
N ILE A 132 6.38 -9.40 -12.58
CA ILE A 132 7.59 -9.97 -13.16
C ILE A 132 7.19 -11.16 -14.05
N PRO A 133 7.63 -11.21 -15.32
CA PRO A 133 7.31 -12.31 -16.22
C PRO A 133 7.92 -13.62 -15.67
N ASN A 134 7.21 -14.74 -15.88
CA ASN A 134 7.61 -16.02 -15.29
C ASN A 134 9.00 -16.47 -15.76
N ASP A 135 9.35 -16.20 -17.00
CA ASP A 135 10.69 -16.47 -17.56
C ASP A 135 11.79 -15.71 -16.80
N LEU A 136 11.51 -14.45 -16.41
CA LEU A 136 12.48 -13.64 -15.67
C LEU A 136 12.58 -14.10 -14.21
N LYS A 137 11.49 -14.59 -13.59
CA LYS A 137 11.54 -15.21 -12.27
C LYS A 137 12.44 -16.45 -12.27
N ALA A 138 12.28 -17.32 -13.26
CA ALA A 138 13.10 -18.51 -13.43
C ALA A 138 14.59 -18.15 -13.61
N LYS A 139 14.89 -17.17 -14.47
CA LYS A 139 16.26 -16.67 -14.66
C LYS A 139 16.87 -16.11 -13.37
N ILE A 140 16.13 -15.29 -12.63
CA ILE A 140 16.59 -14.76 -11.33
C ILE A 140 16.92 -15.90 -10.37
N TYR A 141 16.05 -16.90 -10.31
CA TYR A 141 16.26 -18.06 -9.44
C TYR A 141 17.51 -18.86 -9.82
N GLU A 142 17.69 -19.17 -11.11
CA GLU A 142 18.88 -19.86 -11.63
C GLU A 142 20.16 -19.06 -11.35
N GLU A 143 20.11 -17.76 -11.57
CA GLU A 143 21.24 -16.86 -11.35
C GLU A 143 21.70 -16.81 -9.88
N VAL A 144 20.76 -16.78 -8.94
CA VAL A 144 21.08 -16.75 -7.50
C VAL A 144 21.51 -18.13 -6.99
N THR A 145 20.83 -19.20 -7.42
CA THR A 145 21.05 -20.54 -6.84
C THR A 145 22.11 -21.37 -7.56
N GLN A 146 22.16 -21.35 -8.90
CA GLN A 146 23.07 -22.16 -9.70
C GLN A 146 24.38 -21.41 -9.98
N ASN A 147 24.27 -20.14 -10.40
CA ASN A 147 25.46 -19.33 -10.71
C ASN A 147 26.09 -18.70 -9.45
N GLY A 148 25.38 -18.75 -8.31
CA GLY A 148 25.85 -18.16 -7.05
C GLY A 148 26.00 -16.64 -7.11
N MET A 149 25.32 -15.97 -8.05
CA MET A 149 25.39 -14.51 -8.15
C MET A 149 24.71 -13.86 -6.97
N HIS A 150 25.26 -12.72 -6.55
CA HIS A 150 24.76 -12.04 -5.38
C HIS A 150 23.43 -11.32 -5.65
N SER A 151 22.50 -11.34 -4.67
CA SER A 151 21.18 -10.70 -4.81
C SER A 151 21.28 -9.22 -5.19
N GLN A 152 22.32 -8.51 -4.74
CA GLN A 152 22.57 -7.11 -5.10
C GLN A 152 22.96 -6.94 -6.58
N GLU A 153 23.79 -7.83 -7.11
CA GLU A 153 24.20 -7.80 -8.52
C GLU A 153 23.01 -8.06 -9.43
N VAL A 154 22.19 -9.06 -9.08
CA VAL A 154 20.94 -9.39 -9.78
C VAL A 154 19.94 -8.24 -9.69
N ALA A 155 19.81 -7.60 -8.52
CA ALA A 155 18.99 -6.42 -8.31
C ALA A 155 19.42 -5.26 -9.23
N HIS A 156 20.71 -4.96 -9.31
CA HIS A 156 21.24 -3.92 -10.18
C HIS A 156 21.08 -4.26 -11.67
N LYS A 157 21.35 -5.52 -12.04
CA LYS A 157 21.23 -6.02 -13.43
C LYS A 157 19.82 -5.89 -13.98
N TYR A 158 18.81 -6.22 -13.17
CA TYR A 158 17.41 -6.20 -13.59
C TYR A 158 16.64 -4.96 -13.15
N GLY A 159 17.20 -4.09 -12.30
CA GLY A 159 16.52 -2.90 -11.78
C GLY A 159 15.40 -3.23 -10.78
N ILE A 160 15.58 -4.26 -9.95
CA ILE A 160 14.58 -4.74 -8.99
C ILE A 160 15.14 -4.62 -7.57
N LYS A 161 14.34 -4.19 -6.59
CA LYS A 161 14.78 -4.11 -5.19
C LYS A 161 15.26 -5.46 -4.65
N ILE A 162 16.30 -5.42 -3.81
CA ILE A 162 16.94 -6.61 -3.22
C ILE A 162 15.92 -7.48 -2.47
N THR A 163 15.06 -6.88 -1.64
CA THR A 163 14.02 -7.59 -0.88
C THR A 163 13.00 -8.28 -1.80
N ARG A 164 12.73 -7.70 -2.99
CA ARG A 164 11.84 -8.29 -3.99
C ARG A 164 12.51 -9.46 -4.71
N VAL A 165 13.81 -9.38 -5.00
CA VAL A 165 14.60 -10.50 -5.53
C VAL A 165 14.58 -11.69 -4.57
N GLU A 166 14.85 -11.47 -3.28
CA GLU A 166 14.80 -12.53 -2.27
C GLU A 166 13.41 -13.18 -2.16
N ALA A 167 12.35 -12.37 -2.23
CA ALA A 167 10.99 -12.88 -2.21
C ALA A 167 10.69 -13.77 -3.43
N ILE A 168 11.18 -13.40 -4.62
CA ILE A 168 11.03 -14.21 -5.83
C ILE A 168 11.74 -15.55 -5.66
N VAL A 169 12.98 -15.54 -5.18
CA VAL A 169 13.75 -16.78 -4.95
C VAL A 169 13.01 -17.70 -3.98
N LYS A 170 12.51 -17.17 -2.86
CA LYS A 170 11.73 -17.95 -1.87
C LYS A 170 10.43 -18.51 -2.45
N LEU A 171 9.68 -17.69 -3.19
CA LEU A 171 8.43 -18.15 -3.82
C LEU A 171 8.69 -19.22 -4.88
N GLN A 172 9.78 -19.11 -5.64
CA GLN A 172 10.16 -20.09 -6.64
C GLN A 172 10.55 -21.43 -6.00
N GLN A 173 11.24 -21.41 -4.85
CA GLN A 173 11.56 -22.63 -4.08
C GLN A 173 10.28 -23.34 -3.62
N ILE A 174 9.32 -22.59 -3.08
CA ILE A 174 8.03 -23.14 -2.65
C ILE A 174 7.25 -23.69 -3.84
N GLU A 175 7.27 -22.99 -4.98
CA GLU A 175 6.59 -23.45 -6.19
C GLU A 175 7.19 -24.76 -6.72
N GLN A 176 8.52 -24.92 -6.68
CA GLN A 176 9.19 -26.18 -7.03
C GLN A 176 8.79 -27.32 -6.08
N GLN A 177 8.80 -27.07 -4.76
CA GLN A 177 8.35 -28.05 -3.77
C GLN A 177 6.90 -28.48 -4.03
N TRP A 178 5.99 -27.54 -4.31
CA TRP A 178 4.59 -27.84 -4.60
C TRP A 178 4.39 -28.60 -5.92
N LYS A 179 5.28 -28.40 -6.89
CA LYS A 179 5.30 -29.19 -8.14
C LYS A 179 5.75 -30.62 -7.88
N GLU A 180 6.78 -30.82 -7.07
CA GLU A 180 7.26 -32.16 -6.67
C GLU A 180 6.19 -32.94 -5.90
N GLU A 181 5.49 -32.25 -4.99
CA GLU A 181 4.39 -32.82 -4.20
C GLU A 181 3.08 -32.98 -5.00
N ASN A 182 3.01 -32.51 -6.25
CA ASN A 182 1.80 -32.43 -7.08
C ASN A 182 0.61 -31.72 -6.39
N SER A 183 0.91 -30.73 -5.55
CA SER A 183 -0.08 -29.95 -4.78
C SER A 183 -0.76 -28.86 -5.62
N ILE A 184 -0.32 -28.63 -6.86
CA ILE A 184 -0.85 -27.60 -7.76
C ILE A 184 -2.05 -28.13 -8.53
N SER A 185 -3.25 -27.63 -8.21
CA SER A 185 -4.48 -27.97 -8.93
C SER A 185 -4.60 -27.23 -10.27
N GLU A 186 -5.35 -27.81 -11.21
CA GLU A 186 -5.62 -27.18 -12.51
C GLU A 186 -6.33 -25.83 -12.39
N ASP A 187 -7.24 -25.70 -11.42
CA ASP A 187 -7.99 -24.46 -11.22
C ASP A 187 -7.10 -23.35 -10.66
N LEU A 188 -6.09 -23.69 -9.85
CA LEU A 188 -5.05 -22.75 -9.41
C LEU A 188 -4.23 -22.26 -10.59
N ASN A 189 -3.88 -23.15 -11.53
CA ASN A 189 -3.18 -22.78 -12.75
C ASN A 189 -4.01 -21.83 -13.63
N LYS A 190 -5.30 -22.12 -13.83
CA LYS A 190 -6.21 -21.23 -14.57
C LYS A 190 -6.32 -19.86 -13.90
N PHE A 191 -6.46 -19.84 -12.57
CA PHE A 191 -6.50 -18.60 -11.81
C PHE A 191 -5.22 -17.78 -11.97
N SER A 192 -4.06 -18.43 -11.84
CA SER A 192 -2.74 -17.81 -12.02
C SER A 192 -2.58 -17.21 -13.42
N ASP A 193 -2.96 -17.94 -14.47
CA ASP A 193 -2.91 -17.47 -15.87
C ASP A 193 -3.81 -16.26 -16.11
N VAL A 194 -5.05 -16.28 -15.60
CA VAL A 194 -5.95 -15.12 -15.69
C VAL A 194 -5.35 -13.91 -14.98
N MET A 195 -4.83 -14.08 -13.76
CA MET A 195 -4.20 -12.99 -13.01
C MET A 195 -2.96 -12.45 -13.73
N TYR A 196 -2.13 -13.32 -14.29
CA TYR A 196 -0.95 -12.94 -15.06
C TYR A 196 -1.30 -12.03 -16.26
N ARG A 197 -2.39 -12.34 -16.97
CA ARG A 197 -2.87 -11.54 -18.11
C ARG A 197 -3.60 -10.26 -17.73
N MET A 198 -4.04 -10.13 -16.48
CA MET A 198 -4.72 -8.93 -16.01
C MET A 198 -3.76 -7.76 -15.72
N PHE A 199 -2.52 -8.06 -15.33
CA PHE A 199 -1.55 -7.07 -14.89
C PHE A 199 -0.52 -6.73 -15.97
N PRO A 200 0.05 -5.51 -15.93
CA PRO A 200 1.14 -5.13 -16.81
C PRO A 200 2.39 -5.92 -16.47
N LEU A 201 3.16 -6.27 -17.50
CA LEU A 201 4.40 -7.02 -17.35
C LEU A 201 5.57 -6.06 -17.13
N TYR A 202 6.48 -6.48 -16.27
CA TYR A 202 7.70 -5.75 -15.96
C TYR A 202 8.73 -5.95 -17.08
N GLU A 203 9.17 -4.85 -17.67
CA GLU A 203 10.19 -4.83 -18.73
C GLU A 203 11.44 -4.06 -18.26
N PRO A 204 12.55 -4.75 -17.92
CA PRO A 204 13.81 -4.09 -17.63
C PRO A 204 14.44 -3.54 -18.92
N PRO A 205 15.03 -2.33 -18.93
CA PRO A 205 15.23 -1.40 -17.80
C PRO A 205 14.16 -0.31 -17.69
N VAL A 206 13.13 -0.31 -18.55
CA VAL A 206 12.16 0.80 -18.68
C VAL A 206 11.41 1.04 -17.38
N GLU A 207 11.03 -0.03 -16.69
CA GLU A 207 10.26 0.03 -15.45
C GLU A 207 11.13 -0.18 -14.20
N ALA A 208 12.44 0.11 -14.27
CA ALA A 208 13.37 -0.09 -13.17
C ALA A 208 12.89 0.59 -11.87
N GLU A 209 12.94 -0.16 -10.77
CA GLU A 209 12.68 0.36 -9.44
C GLU A 209 13.84 1.24 -8.98
N ASN A 210 13.54 2.21 -8.12
CA ASN A 210 14.59 3.04 -7.55
C ASN A 210 15.34 2.26 -6.45
N LEU A 211 16.58 1.89 -6.75
CA LEU A 211 17.47 1.14 -5.86
C LEU A 211 18.15 2.02 -4.80
N THR A 212 18.06 3.35 -4.92
CA THR A 212 18.72 4.30 -4.01
C THR A 212 17.75 4.88 -2.97
N GLU A 213 16.59 4.25 -2.76
CA GLU A 213 15.62 4.69 -1.77
C GLU A 213 16.06 4.31 -0.36
N ILE A 214 16.27 5.32 0.49
CA ILE A 214 16.51 5.14 1.92
C ILE A 214 15.30 5.59 2.75
N PRO A 215 14.99 4.92 3.87
CA PRO A 215 13.95 5.36 4.78
C PRO A 215 14.36 6.69 5.42
N THR A 216 13.42 7.65 5.49
CA THR A 216 13.69 8.97 6.07
C THR A 216 13.69 8.92 7.61
N PRO A 217 14.81 9.17 8.29
CA PRO A 217 14.86 9.18 9.75
C PRO A 217 14.12 10.40 10.32
N GLN A 218 13.62 10.30 11.56
CA GLN A 218 12.84 11.37 12.19
C GLN A 218 13.60 12.70 12.28
N ARG A 219 14.93 12.64 12.51
CA ARG A 219 15.76 13.84 12.67
C ARG A 219 15.81 14.72 11.42
N THR A 220 15.71 14.13 10.22
CA THR A 220 15.76 14.88 8.94
C THR A 220 14.42 15.48 8.54
N LEU A 221 13.32 15.12 9.21
CA LEU A 221 12.00 15.71 8.96
C LEU A 221 11.90 17.16 9.46
N HIS A 222 12.78 17.57 10.36
CA HIS A 222 12.83 18.91 10.92
C HIS A 222 13.77 19.80 10.10
N GLN A 223 13.27 20.95 9.66
CA GLN A 223 14.07 21.95 8.96
C GLN A 223 15.06 22.63 9.93
N ARG A 224 16.33 22.69 9.54
CA ARG A 224 17.40 23.41 10.25
C ARG A 224 18.06 24.39 9.30
N PHE A 225 18.39 25.57 9.81
CA PHE A 225 19.14 26.59 9.08
C PHE A 225 20.41 26.92 9.87
N LEU A 226 21.54 26.94 9.18
CA LEU A 226 22.85 27.25 9.76
C LEU A 226 23.41 28.47 9.03
N THR A 227 23.90 29.46 9.78
CA THR A 227 24.66 30.59 9.21
C THR A 227 26.13 30.20 9.18
N ILE A 228 26.67 30.00 7.97
CA ILE A 228 28.08 29.70 7.71
C ILE A 228 28.76 30.92 7.07
N SER A 229 30.09 30.95 7.08
CA SER A 229 30.83 31.99 6.35
C SER A 229 30.52 31.89 4.85
N GLU A 230 30.51 33.02 4.14
CA GLU A 230 30.24 33.05 2.70
C GLU A 230 31.23 32.21 1.88
N SER A 231 32.43 32.00 2.42
CA SER A 231 33.51 31.21 1.82
C SER A 231 33.55 29.74 2.26
N GLU A 232 32.73 29.32 3.22
CA GLU A 232 32.77 27.97 3.79
C GLU A 232 31.92 27.00 2.94
N PRO A 233 32.51 25.89 2.44
CA PRO A 233 31.74 24.89 1.72
C PRO A 233 30.88 24.06 2.67
N PHE A 234 29.66 23.73 2.26
CA PHE A 234 28.76 22.88 3.04
C PHE A 234 28.29 21.68 2.22
N GLY A 235 28.76 20.49 2.60
CA GLY A 235 28.46 19.24 1.91
C GLY A 235 27.43 18.35 2.63
N PRO A 236 27.05 17.20 2.00
CA PRO A 236 26.18 16.21 2.63
C PRO A 236 26.76 15.61 3.93
N VAL A 237 28.08 15.49 4.03
CA VAL A 237 28.76 14.98 5.23
C VAL A 237 28.65 15.97 6.39
N ASP A 238 28.75 17.27 6.12
CA ASP A 238 28.60 18.32 7.14
C ASP A 238 27.14 18.45 7.58
N ALA A 239 26.20 18.30 6.64
CA ALA A 239 24.78 18.18 6.96
C ALA A 239 24.49 16.96 7.84
N ALA A 240 25.07 15.80 7.56
CA ALA A 240 24.89 14.60 8.36
C ALA A 240 25.40 14.79 9.80
N LYS A 241 26.59 15.40 9.95
CA LYS A 241 27.13 15.81 11.27
C LYS A 241 26.18 16.76 12.00
N LEU A 242 25.61 17.75 11.30
CA LEU A 242 24.64 18.68 11.90
C LEU A 242 23.38 17.95 12.42
N PHE A 243 22.95 16.88 11.76
CA PHE A 243 21.81 16.06 12.20
C PHE A 243 22.19 14.96 13.21
N ASP A 244 23.47 14.85 13.59
CA ASP A 244 24.03 13.75 14.38
C ASP A 244 23.70 12.38 13.75
N LEU A 245 23.80 12.28 12.43
CA LEU A 245 23.50 11.09 11.64
C LEU A 245 24.69 10.71 10.75
N GLU A 246 24.66 9.48 10.27
CA GLU A 246 25.55 9.01 9.21
C GLU A 246 25.14 9.61 7.85
N PRO A 247 26.08 9.85 6.93
CA PRO A 247 25.77 10.25 5.56
C PRO A 247 24.81 9.29 4.86
N ALA A 248 23.96 9.82 3.98
CA ALA A 248 22.96 9.04 3.23
C ALA A 248 23.58 7.91 2.37
N GLN A 249 24.82 8.10 1.89
CA GLN A 249 25.53 7.07 1.14
C GLN A 249 25.90 5.88 2.02
N GLU A 250 26.35 6.12 3.25
CA GLU A 250 26.71 5.04 4.19
C GLU A 250 25.48 4.26 4.64
N THR A 251 24.35 4.95 4.84
CA THR A 251 23.10 4.27 5.19
C THR A 251 22.55 3.43 4.04
N LEU A 252 22.64 3.93 2.80
CA LEU A 252 22.33 3.15 1.60
C LEU A 252 23.24 1.93 1.53
N ASN A 253 24.56 2.13 1.66
CA ASN A 253 25.52 1.04 1.62
C ASN A 253 25.16 -0.02 2.67
N LYS A 254 24.88 0.33 3.92
CA LYS A 254 24.44 -0.62 4.97
C LYS A 254 23.13 -1.36 4.66
N LEU A 255 22.22 -0.74 3.91
CA LEU A 255 20.97 -1.38 3.48
C LEU A 255 21.19 -2.33 2.29
N THR A 256 22.22 -2.06 1.48
CA THR A 256 22.60 -2.89 0.33
C THR A 256 23.66 -3.93 0.65
N GLU A 257 24.50 -3.66 1.64
CA GLU A 257 25.58 -4.51 2.12
C GLU A 257 24.96 -5.74 2.75
N PHE A 258 25.27 -6.88 2.16
CA PHE A 258 25.15 -8.12 2.89
C PHE A 258 26.31 -8.21 3.87
N THR A 259 26.00 -8.64 5.09
CA THR A 259 27.02 -9.25 5.94
C THR A 259 27.58 -10.43 5.17
N SER A 260 28.72 -10.25 4.52
CA SER A 260 29.54 -11.37 4.10
C SER A 260 29.74 -12.29 5.31
N ASP A 261 29.90 -13.59 5.09
CA ASP A 261 30.12 -14.54 6.20
C ASP A 261 31.29 -14.11 7.11
N GLU A 262 32.21 -13.29 6.60
CA GLU A 262 33.27 -12.64 7.38
C GLU A 262 32.76 -11.62 8.41
N ASP A 263 31.71 -10.83 8.15
CA ASP A 263 31.12 -9.92 9.13
C ASP A 263 30.19 -10.61 10.14
N SER A 264 29.69 -11.81 9.81
CA SER A 264 28.95 -12.66 10.77
C SER A 264 29.83 -13.05 11.98
N THR A 265 31.16 -13.10 11.78
CA THR A 265 32.13 -13.41 12.84
C THR A 265 32.26 -12.31 13.91
N LYS A 266 31.80 -11.08 13.61
CA LYS A 266 31.81 -9.96 14.57
C LYS A 266 30.55 -9.87 15.42
N ILE A 267 29.54 -10.70 15.17
CA ILE A 267 28.40 -10.80 16.07
C ILE A 267 28.89 -11.46 17.35
N LYS A 268 28.94 -10.72 18.45
CA LYS A 268 29.20 -11.28 19.78
C LYS A 268 28.06 -12.24 20.12
N LEU A 269 28.22 -13.51 19.77
CA LEU A 269 27.27 -14.54 20.14
C LEU A 269 27.30 -14.70 21.66
N ASN A 270 26.12 -14.62 22.27
CA ASN A 270 25.99 -14.92 23.69
C ASN A 270 26.38 -16.39 23.90
N LYS A 271 27.17 -16.67 24.94
CA LYS A 271 27.50 -18.06 25.30
C LYS A 271 26.20 -18.77 25.70
N VAL A 272 25.88 -19.83 24.99
CA VAL A 272 24.72 -20.69 25.26
C VAL A 272 25.23 -22.05 25.72
N VAL A 273 24.76 -22.49 26.89
CA VAL A 273 25.00 -23.84 27.40
C VAL A 273 23.70 -24.62 27.29
N VAL A 274 23.74 -25.79 26.67
CA VAL A 274 22.62 -26.71 26.58
C VAL A 274 22.85 -27.82 27.60
N GLY A 275 21.85 -28.11 28.43
CA GLY A 275 21.94 -29.18 29.43
C GLY A 275 22.05 -30.57 28.79
N SER A 276 22.65 -31.54 29.49
CA SER A 276 22.69 -32.92 29.02
C SER A 276 21.30 -33.56 29.07
N GLU A 277 20.89 -34.16 27.96
CA GLU A 277 19.61 -34.89 27.82
C GLU A 277 19.81 -36.35 28.24
N LYS A 278 18.97 -36.84 29.16
CA LYS A 278 18.94 -38.26 29.57
C LYS A 278 17.76 -38.97 28.91
N GLU A 279 17.89 -40.29 28.76
CA GLU A 279 16.82 -41.12 28.23
C GLU A 279 15.55 -41.01 29.10
N GLY A 280 14.46 -40.52 28.50
CA GLY A 280 13.19 -40.24 29.17
C GLY A 280 12.89 -38.76 29.40
N ASP A 281 13.85 -37.86 29.15
CA ASP A 281 13.60 -36.41 29.21
C ASP A 281 12.69 -35.95 28.05
N LYS A 282 11.77 -35.03 28.34
CA LYS A 282 10.84 -34.47 27.34
C LYS A 282 11.31 -33.16 26.72
N ASN A 283 12.14 -32.41 27.46
CA ASN A 283 12.51 -31.04 27.14
C ASN A 283 14.01 -30.85 27.35
N VAL A 284 14.62 -30.02 26.51
CA VAL A 284 16.02 -29.63 26.62
C VAL A 284 16.12 -28.24 27.25
N PHE A 285 16.93 -28.11 28.31
CA PHE A 285 17.16 -26.83 28.96
C PHE A 285 18.27 -26.04 28.27
N LYS A 286 17.94 -24.83 27.83
CA LYS A 286 18.88 -23.89 27.19
C LYS A 286 19.19 -22.74 28.15
N PHE A 287 20.46 -22.58 28.50
CA PHE A 287 20.95 -21.50 29.37
C PHE A 287 21.73 -20.48 28.54
N THR A 288 21.23 -19.26 28.48
CA THR A 288 21.90 -18.15 27.78
C THR A 288 22.59 -17.23 28.78
N GLN A 289 23.90 -17.01 28.64
CA GLN A 289 24.63 -16.09 29.50
C GLN A 289 24.16 -14.65 29.26
N SER A 290 23.80 -13.96 30.34
CA SER A 290 23.35 -12.57 30.31
C SER A 290 23.90 -11.78 31.51
N LYS A 291 24.01 -10.45 31.38
CA LYS A 291 24.54 -9.57 32.43
C LYS A 291 23.52 -9.35 33.55
N SER A 292 23.97 -9.42 34.81
CA SER A 292 23.11 -9.11 35.96
C SER A 292 22.59 -7.67 35.89
N GLY A 293 21.28 -7.48 36.07
CA GLY A 293 20.57 -6.20 35.95
C GLY A 293 19.60 -6.11 34.76
N ASP A 294 19.83 -6.87 33.69
CA ASP A 294 19.08 -6.73 32.43
C ASP A 294 18.15 -7.93 32.08
N VAL A 295 18.08 -8.95 32.94
CA VAL A 295 17.46 -10.26 32.61
C VAL A 295 16.05 -10.44 33.20
N GLY A 296 15.83 -9.97 34.42
CA GLY A 296 14.58 -10.23 35.15
C GLY A 296 13.43 -9.31 34.73
N PHE A 297 12.20 -9.75 34.98
CA PHE A 297 11.04 -8.85 34.92
C PHE A 297 11.21 -7.73 35.94
N ARG A 298 11.05 -6.48 35.49
CA ARG A 298 11.23 -5.30 36.34
C ARG A 298 10.16 -5.25 37.44
N TYR A 299 10.59 -5.11 38.69
CA TYR A 299 9.70 -4.86 39.81
C TYR A 299 9.01 -3.50 39.66
N GLY A 300 7.72 -3.42 40.02
CA GLY A 300 6.94 -2.19 39.93
C GLY A 300 6.50 -1.79 38.52
N ALA A 301 6.71 -2.63 37.50
CA ALA A 301 6.16 -2.40 36.17
C ALA A 301 4.62 -2.38 36.21
N SER A 302 4.01 -1.36 35.61
CA SER A 302 2.54 -1.24 35.59
C SER A 302 1.92 -2.34 34.74
N ARG A 303 0.95 -3.10 35.27
CA ARG A 303 0.17 -4.06 34.47
C ARG A 303 -0.64 -3.31 33.42
N ARG A 304 -0.31 -3.50 32.15
CA ARG A 304 -0.99 -2.83 31.01
C ARG A 304 -2.22 -3.57 30.51
N ASP A 305 -2.53 -4.74 31.06
CA ASP A 305 -3.62 -5.58 30.58
C ASP A 305 -4.93 -4.80 30.46
N ARG A 306 -5.32 -4.00 31.45
CA ARG A 306 -6.61 -3.27 31.40
C ARG A 306 -6.61 -2.07 30.43
N LYS A 307 -5.47 -1.72 29.83
CA LYS A 307 -5.35 -0.59 28.90
C LYS A 307 -5.57 -1.02 27.46
N LYS A 308 -5.95 -0.06 26.61
CA LYS A 308 -6.20 -0.29 25.18
C LYS A 308 -4.91 -0.56 24.39
N ASP A 309 -3.79 -0.06 24.88
CA ASP A 309 -2.44 -0.24 24.33
C ASP A 309 -1.72 -1.47 24.93
N ARG A 310 -2.48 -2.51 25.33
CA ARG A 310 -1.88 -3.77 25.78
C ARG A 310 -1.06 -4.41 24.65
N ALA A 311 0.08 -5.00 25.01
CA ALA A 311 0.90 -5.71 24.05
C ALA A 311 0.28 -7.09 23.76
N ILE A 312 0.24 -7.45 22.47
CA ILE A 312 -0.30 -8.69 21.97
C ILE A 312 0.75 -9.26 21.01
N GLY A 313 1.19 -10.48 21.28
CA GLY A 313 2.14 -11.22 20.45
C GLY A 313 1.55 -12.54 19.97
N PHE A 314 2.37 -13.31 19.26
CA PHE A 314 2.03 -14.63 18.77
C PHE A 314 3.13 -15.63 19.15
N ASP A 315 2.74 -16.84 19.52
CA ASP A 315 3.65 -17.96 19.79
C ASP A 315 4.27 -18.52 18.50
N GLY A 316 5.25 -19.42 18.62
CA GLY A 316 5.81 -20.19 17.50
C GLY A 316 4.77 -21.03 16.75
N GLU A 317 3.68 -21.41 17.41
CA GLU A 317 2.52 -22.08 16.79
C GLU A 317 1.50 -21.09 16.17
N GLY A 318 1.74 -19.78 16.26
CA GLY A 318 0.81 -18.75 15.76
C GLY A 318 -0.38 -18.45 16.68
N LYS A 319 -0.39 -18.93 17.92
CA LYS A 319 -1.43 -18.63 18.90
C LYS A 319 -1.25 -17.23 19.49
N MET A 320 -2.33 -16.46 19.60
CA MET A 320 -2.29 -15.13 20.21
C MET A 320 -1.99 -15.22 21.72
N ILE A 321 -0.98 -14.49 22.18
CA ILE A 321 -0.54 -14.44 23.58
C ILE A 321 -0.47 -12.97 24.04
N TYR A 322 -0.85 -12.70 25.28
CA TYR A 322 -0.61 -11.40 25.91
C TYR A 322 0.82 -11.35 26.45
N THR A 323 1.59 -10.37 26.00
CA THR A 323 3.03 -10.22 26.28
C THR A 323 3.33 -9.16 27.32
#